data_AF-A0A6N9CB24-F1
#
_entry.id   AF-A0A6N9CB24-F1
#
_cell.length_a   1.000
_cell.length_b   1.000
_cell.length_c   1.000
_cell.angle_alpha   90.00
_cell.angle_beta   90.00
_cell.angle_gamma   90.00
#
_symmetry.space_group_name_H-M   'P 1'
#
loop_
_entity.id
_entity.type
_entity.pdbx_description
1 polymer ?
#
loop_
_entity_poly.entity_id
_entity_poly.type
_entity_poly.pdbx_seq_one_letter_code
_entity_poly.pdbx_strand_id
1 'polypeptide(L)'
;MHREYNFAHLILVGVVVLSLTLLVVVVEAQGQIAFVSDRNGNDEIYVMDADGGNQRRLTKNRHDDYSPSWSPDGKRIAFVSFRAENEEIYVVNAKGGNPKNLTKNRHDDYSPSWSPDGKRIAFVSFRAENEEIYVVNAKGGNPKNLTKNRHDDYSPSWSPDGK
;
A
#
# COMPACT_ATOMS: atom_id res chain seq x y z
N MET A 1 -0.97 -55.04 44.09
CA MET A 1 -1.65 -54.08 43.20
C MET A 1 -0.59 -53.16 42.61
N HIS A 2 -0.02 -53.50 41.46
CA HIS A 2 0.89 -52.63 40.72
C HIS A 2 0.15 -52.12 39.48
N ARG A 3 -0.03 -50.81 39.37
CA ARG A 3 -0.62 -50.16 38.21
C ARG A 3 0.54 -49.88 37.25
N GLU A 4 0.70 -50.70 36.22
CA GLU A 4 1.67 -50.45 35.17
C GLU A 4 1.18 -49.27 34.32
N TYR A 5 1.84 -48.12 34.46
CA TYR A 5 1.63 -47.01 33.54
C TYR A 5 2.35 -47.35 32.24
N ASN A 6 1.55 -47.67 31.23
CA ASN A 6 2.02 -48.08 29.92
C ASN A 6 2.75 -46.91 29.26
N PHE A 7 4.07 -47.03 29.07
CA PHE A 7 4.95 -45.99 28.50
C PHE A 7 4.45 -45.47 27.14
N ALA A 8 3.65 -46.27 26.42
CA ALA A 8 2.98 -45.87 25.18
C ALA A 8 2.04 -44.64 25.34
N HIS A 9 1.40 -44.46 26.49
CA HIS A 9 0.51 -43.30 26.71
C HIS A 9 1.27 -41.98 26.94
N LEU A 10 2.45 -42.02 27.56
CA LEU A 10 3.28 -40.83 27.77
C LEU A 10 3.91 -40.32 26.46
N ILE A 11 4.28 -41.23 25.56
CA ILE A 11 4.80 -40.87 24.24
C ILE A 11 3.68 -40.30 23.36
N LEU A 12 2.46 -40.88 23.41
CA LEU A 12 1.33 -40.40 22.61
C LEU A 12 0.86 -39.01 23.05
N VAL A 13 0.81 -38.74 24.37
CA VAL A 13 0.45 -37.41 24.89
C VAL A 13 1.53 -36.37 24.58
N GLY A 14 2.82 -36.73 24.64
CA GLY A 14 3.93 -35.83 24.27
C GLY A 14 3.94 -35.44 22.78
N VAL A 15 3.63 -36.38 21.89
CA VAL A 15 3.55 -36.15 20.43
C VAL A 15 2.33 -35.31 20.06
N VAL A 16 1.19 -35.51 20.74
CA VAL A 16 -0.02 -34.70 20.53
C VAL A 16 0.18 -33.26 21.03
N VAL A 17 0.83 -33.05 22.18
CA VAL A 17 1.12 -31.70 22.70
C VAL A 17 2.15 -30.95 21.85
N LEU A 18 3.17 -31.63 21.29
CA LEU A 18 4.11 -31.03 20.32
C LEU A 18 3.46 -30.73 18.95
N SER A 19 2.48 -31.53 18.53
CA SER A 19 1.74 -31.28 17.28
C SER A 19 0.76 -30.12 17.38
N LEU A 20 0.26 -29.83 18.59
CA LEU A 20 -0.68 -28.72 18.86
C LEU A 20 0.02 -27.37 19.06
N THR A 21 1.26 -27.33 19.57
CA THR A 21 2.03 -26.08 19.64
C THR A 21 2.55 -25.62 18.28
N LEU A 22 2.78 -26.54 17.33
CA LEU A 22 3.24 -26.22 15.97
C LEU A 22 2.11 -25.63 15.07
N LEU A 23 0.85 -25.74 15.48
CA LEU A 23 -0.31 -25.17 14.76
C LEU A 23 -0.66 -23.73 15.20
N VAL A 24 0.16 -23.11 16.06
CA VAL A 24 0.02 -21.69 16.47
C VAL A 24 1.07 -20.81 15.80
N VAL A 25 1.70 -21.25 14.70
CA VAL A 25 2.13 -20.28 13.69
C VAL A 25 0.86 -19.74 13.03
N VAL A 26 0.10 -18.96 13.81
CA VAL A 26 -0.66 -17.85 13.27
C VAL A 26 0.40 -17.08 12.50
N VAL A 27 0.38 -17.22 11.17
CA VAL A 27 1.07 -16.28 10.31
C VAL A 27 0.37 -14.98 10.60
N GLU A 28 0.86 -14.23 11.60
CA GLU A 28 0.43 -12.87 11.77
C GLU A 28 0.77 -12.20 10.46
N ALA A 29 -0.26 -11.70 9.78
CA ALA A 29 -0.05 -10.74 8.74
C ALA A 29 0.60 -9.54 9.44
N GLN A 30 1.94 -9.49 9.42
CA GLN A 30 2.68 -8.33 9.89
C GLN A 30 2.22 -7.17 9.02
N GLY A 31 1.36 -6.33 9.60
CA GLY A 31 0.92 -5.10 8.96
C GLY A 31 2.15 -4.26 8.64
N GLN A 32 2.14 -3.57 7.51
CA GLN A 32 3.20 -2.64 7.15
C GLN A 32 2.65 -1.22 7.10
N ILE A 33 3.49 -0.28 7.48
CA ILE A 33 3.21 1.15 7.40
C ILE A 33 4.04 1.72 6.27
N ALA A 34 3.42 2.52 5.41
CA ALA A 34 4.14 3.38 4.47
C ALA A 34 4.09 4.81 5.02
N PHE A 35 5.21 5.51 4.98
CA PHE A 35 5.34 6.86 5.52
C PHE A 35 6.33 7.68 4.71
N VAL A 36 6.27 9.00 4.85
CA VAL A 36 7.19 9.94 4.20
C VAL A 36 8.30 10.30 5.18
N SER A 37 9.54 10.38 4.70
CA SER A 37 10.66 10.91 5.49
C SER A 37 11.70 11.59 4.61
N ASP A 38 12.14 12.75 5.06
CA ASP A 38 13.15 13.61 4.46
C ASP A 38 14.58 13.31 4.93
N ARG A 39 14.78 12.25 5.73
CA ARG A 39 16.07 11.90 6.39
C ARG A 39 17.25 11.69 5.44
N ASN A 40 17.03 11.75 4.13
CA ASN A 40 18.05 11.65 3.09
C ASN A 40 18.10 12.86 2.14
N GLY A 41 17.51 14.00 2.54
CA GLY A 41 17.66 15.30 1.86
C GLY A 41 16.49 15.73 0.98
N ASN A 42 15.52 14.85 0.74
CA ASN A 42 14.27 15.09 0.00
C ASN A 42 13.20 14.12 0.52
N ASP A 43 11.92 14.41 0.27
CA ASP A 43 10.84 13.54 0.68
C ASP A 43 10.87 12.24 -0.12
N GLU A 44 10.81 11.12 0.60
CA GLU A 44 10.81 9.79 0.03
C GLU A 44 9.83 8.89 0.77
N ILE A 45 9.32 7.89 0.06
CA ILE A 45 8.49 6.84 0.66
C ILE A 45 9.39 5.83 1.37
N TYR A 46 9.06 5.58 2.62
CA TYR A 46 9.61 4.51 3.44
C TYR A 46 8.51 3.52 3.77
N VAL A 47 8.93 2.30 4.09
CA VAL A 47 8.07 1.27 4.66
C VAL A 47 8.71 0.66 5.89
N MET A 48 7.87 0.23 6.81
CA MET A 48 8.27 -0.43 8.05
C MET A 48 7.19 -1.43 8.46
N ASP A 49 7.52 -2.31 9.38
CA ASP A 49 6.52 -3.17 10.02
C ASP A 49 5.69 -2.34 11.02
N ALA A 50 4.50 -2.80 11.34
CA ALA A 50 3.55 -2.09 12.20
C ALA A 50 4.07 -1.90 13.65
N ASP A 51 5.04 -2.70 14.07
CA ASP A 51 5.75 -2.54 15.35
C ASP A 51 6.87 -1.48 15.30
N GLY A 52 7.09 -0.85 14.14
CA GLY A 52 8.14 0.14 13.90
C GLY A 52 9.49 -0.46 13.46
N GLY A 53 9.59 -1.79 13.41
CA GLY A 53 10.76 -2.53 12.94
C GLY A 53 10.95 -2.47 11.42
N ASN A 54 12.10 -2.96 10.96
CA ASN A 54 12.40 -3.15 9.53
C ASN A 54 12.17 -1.91 8.63
N GLN A 55 12.43 -0.71 9.16
CA GLN A 55 12.33 0.52 8.37
C GLN A 55 13.29 0.49 7.19
N ARG A 56 12.77 0.74 5.98
CA ARG A 56 13.58 0.85 4.76
C ARG A 56 13.02 1.89 3.81
N ARG A 57 13.94 2.57 3.12
CA ARG A 57 13.63 3.50 2.04
C ARG A 57 13.13 2.71 0.82
N LEU A 58 11.95 3.05 0.31
CA LEU A 58 11.31 2.39 -0.82
C LEU A 58 11.62 3.09 -2.15
N THR A 59 11.61 4.41 -2.14
CA THR A 59 11.91 5.25 -3.31
C THR A 59 13.25 5.95 -3.14
N LYS A 60 13.98 6.16 -4.24
CA LYS A 60 15.30 6.80 -4.21
C LYS A 60 15.53 7.62 -5.47
N ASN A 61 15.37 8.92 -5.36
CA ASN A 61 15.54 9.85 -6.47
C ASN A 61 15.96 11.25 -5.96
N ARG A 62 15.87 12.27 -6.81
CA ARG A 62 16.27 13.66 -6.49
C ARG A 62 15.08 14.61 -6.26
N HIS A 63 13.85 14.11 -6.38
CA HIS A 63 12.60 14.83 -6.28
C HIS A 63 11.76 14.25 -5.16
N ASP A 64 10.81 15.04 -4.67
CA ASP A 64 9.94 14.65 -3.58
C ASP A 64 8.93 13.57 -4.00
N ASP A 65 8.80 12.55 -3.15
CA ASP A 65 7.80 11.51 -3.21
C ASP A 65 7.00 11.45 -1.90
N TYR A 66 5.68 11.58 -1.96
CA TYR A 66 4.82 11.71 -0.78
C TYR A 66 3.41 11.13 -1.00
N SER A 67 2.54 11.26 0.01
CA SER A 67 1.15 10.76 0.00
C SER A 67 1.01 9.28 -0.41
N PRO A 68 1.68 8.34 0.28
CA PRO A 68 1.60 6.92 -0.06
C PRO A 68 0.21 6.34 0.25
N SER A 69 -0.24 5.43 -0.62
CA SER A 69 -1.51 4.71 -0.53
C SER A 69 -1.27 3.24 -0.87
N TRP A 70 -1.59 2.33 0.05
CA TRP A 70 -1.40 0.89 -0.12
C TRP A 70 -2.45 0.29 -1.04
N SER A 71 -2.03 -0.63 -1.91
CA SER A 71 -2.98 -1.52 -2.58
C SER A 71 -3.62 -2.47 -1.57
N PRO A 72 -4.88 -2.90 -1.77
CA PRO A 72 -5.58 -3.77 -0.82
C PRO A 72 -4.90 -5.12 -0.56
N ASP A 73 -4.10 -5.60 -1.51
CA ASP A 73 -3.32 -6.83 -1.39
C ASP A 73 -1.95 -6.63 -0.71
N GLY A 74 -1.61 -5.40 -0.31
CA GLY A 74 -0.34 -5.04 0.32
C GLY A 74 0.89 -5.19 -0.59
N LYS A 75 0.72 -5.37 -1.91
CA LYS A 75 1.85 -5.64 -2.82
C LYS A 75 2.39 -4.41 -3.51
N ARG A 76 1.64 -3.31 -3.52
CA ARG A 76 1.98 -2.08 -4.23
C ARG A 76 1.63 -0.86 -3.39
N ILE A 77 2.32 0.22 -3.67
CA ILE A 77 2.04 1.53 -3.10
C ILE A 77 1.88 2.51 -4.26
N ALA A 78 0.77 3.24 -4.28
CA ALA A 78 0.61 4.44 -5.09
C ALA A 78 1.11 5.64 -4.29
N PHE A 79 1.72 6.61 -4.95
CA PHE A 79 2.26 7.80 -4.29
C PHE A 79 2.38 8.94 -5.30
N VAL A 80 2.55 10.16 -4.80
CA VAL A 80 2.78 11.35 -5.61
C VAL A 80 4.28 11.55 -5.80
N SER A 81 4.71 11.95 -6.99
CA SER A 81 6.11 12.21 -7.29
C SER A 81 6.29 13.40 -8.22
N PHE A 82 7.27 14.26 -7.92
CA PHE A 82 7.64 15.44 -8.72
C PHE A 82 8.67 15.15 -9.85
N ARG A 83 8.97 13.87 -10.12
CA ARG A 83 9.98 13.47 -11.11
C ARG A 83 9.66 13.87 -12.55
N ALA A 84 8.42 14.29 -12.82
CA ALA A 84 7.92 14.62 -14.16
C ALA A 84 7.76 16.13 -14.40
N GLU A 85 8.39 16.98 -13.59
CA GLU A 85 8.27 18.46 -13.60
C GLU A 85 6.95 19.00 -13.01
N ASN A 86 6.01 18.12 -12.68
CA ASN A 86 4.75 18.37 -11.98
C ASN A 86 4.43 17.17 -11.06
N GLU A 87 3.37 17.30 -10.25
CA GLU A 87 2.87 16.19 -9.44
C GLU A 87 2.21 15.14 -10.33
N GLU A 88 2.65 13.89 -10.21
CA GLU A 88 2.04 12.77 -10.92
C GLU A 88 1.90 11.55 -9.98
N ILE A 89 0.92 10.69 -10.27
CA ILE A 89 0.67 9.45 -9.54
C ILE A 89 1.56 8.33 -10.06
N TYR A 90 2.44 7.84 -9.20
CA TYR A 90 3.29 6.68 -9.45
C TYR A 90 2.81 5.47 -8.67
N VAL A 91 3.16 4.28 -9.17
CA VAL A 91 2.98 3.01 -8.45
C VAL A 91 4.29 2.25 -8.41
N VAL A 92 4.66 1.76 -7.23
CA VAL A 92 5.82 0.90 -7.00
C VAL A 92 5.42 -0.40 -6.31
N ASN A 93 6.18 -1.47 -6.51
CA ASN A 93 6.03 -2.69 -5.72
C ASN A 93 6.49 -2.40 -4.28
N ALA A 94 5.75 -2.90 -3.29
CA ALA A 94 6.06 -2.68 -1.87
C ALA A 94 7.45 -3.21 -1.48
N LYS A 95 7.94 -4.26 -2.17
CA LYS A 95 9.31 -4.80 -1.99
C LYS A 95 10.40 -3.99 -2.70
N GLY A 96 10.04 -2.89 -3.37
CA GLY A 96 10.94 -2.03 -4.15
C GLY A 96 10.95 -2.35 -5.65
N GLY A 97 11.83 -1.67 -6.37
CA GLY A 97 11.93 -1.73 -7.83
C GLY A 97 11.57 -0.40 -8.48
N ASN A 98 11.49 -0.39 -9.81
CA ASN A 98 11.26 0.85 -10.56
C ASN A 98 9.79 1.28 -10.47
N PRO A 99 9.49 2.49 -9.97
CA PRO A 99 8.14 3.03 -10.00
C PRO A 99 7.65 3.26 -11.43
N LYS A 100 6.36 3.03 -11.66
CA LYS A 100 5.67 3.31 -12.91
C LYS A 100 4.83 4.57 -12.77
N ASN A 101 5.05 5.56 -13.63
CA ASN A 101 4.16 6.71 -13.73
C ASN A 101 2.83 6.30 -14.39
N LEU A 102 1.70 6.54 -13.71
CA LEU A 102 0.35 6.25 -14.20
C LEU A 102 -0.35 7.45 -14.83
N THR A 103 0.05 8.66 -14.47
CA THR A 103 -0.54 9.89 -14.97
C THR A 103 0.56 10.71 -15.65
N LYS A 104 0.34 11.09 -16.91
CA LYS A 104 1.38 11.73 -17.73
C LYS A 104 0.78 12.90 -18.45
N ASN A 105 0.83 14.05 -17.80
CA ASN A 105 0.19 15.25 -18.29
C ASN A 105 0.97 16.50 -17.84
N ARG A 106 0.38 17.69 -17.98
CA ARG A 106 1.03 18.98 -17.66
C ARG A 106 0.48 19.63 -16.38
N HIS A 107 -0.46 18.97 -15.71
CA HIS A 107 -1.16 19.46 -14.52
C HIS A 107 -0.91 18.51 -13.36
N ASP A 108 -1.02 19.05 -12.16
CA ASP A 108 -0.79 18.30 -10.93
C ASP A 108 -1.88 17.25 -10.69
N ASP A 109 -1.42 16.04 -10.35
CA ASP A 109 -2.23 14.91 -9.95
C ASP A 109 -1.74 14.37 -8.58
N TYR A 110 -2.62 14.34 -7.58
CA TYR A 110 -2.24 14.04 -6.19
C TYR A 110 -3.34 13.32 -5.39
N SER A 111 -3.05 13.03 -4.12
CA SER A 111 -3.93 12.31 -3.17
C SER A 111 -4.48 10.97 -3.72
N PRO A 112 -3.60 10.00 -4.07
CA PRO A 112 -4.03 8.72 -4.60
C PRO A 112 -4.77 7.87 -3.56
N SER A 113 -5.81 7.17 -4.01
CA SER A 113 -6.60 6.24 -3.21
C SER A 113 -6.93 4.98 -3.99
N TRP A 114 -6.49 3.83 -3.49
CA TRP A 114 -6.75 2.54 -4.13
C TRP A 114 -8.20 2.10 -3.97
N SER A 115 -8.77 1.55 -5.04
CA SER A 115 -10.03 0.83 -4.94
C SER A 115 -9.85 -0.49 -4.17
N PRO A 116 -10.87 -0.97 -3.42
CA PRO A 116 -10.78 -2.20 -2.63
C PRO A 116 -10.51 -3.46 -3.45
N ASP A 117 -10.88 -3.45 -4.73
CA ASP A 117 -10.60 -4.55 -5.67
C ASP A 117 -9.18 -4.48 -6.27
N GLY A 118 -8.39 -3.45 -5.95
CA GLY A 118 -7.03 -3.25 -6.42
C GLY A 118 -6.89 -2.95 -7.91
N LYS A 119 -7.99 -2.65 -8.61
CA LYS A 119 -8.01 -2.43 -10.07
C LYS A 119 -7.89 -0.97 -10.47
N ARG A 120 -8.22 -0.04 -9.58
CA ARG A 120 -8.29 1.40 -9.87
C ARG A 120 -7.63 2.21 -8.77
N ILE A 121 -7.23 3.41 -9.13
CA ILE A 121 -6.75 4.45 -8.22
C ILE A 121 -7.57 5.70 -8.52
N ALA A 122 -8.25 6.23 -7.50
CA ALA A 122 -8.83 7.56 -7.54
C ALA A 122 -7.77 8.58 -7.11
N PHE A 123 -7.82 9.79 -7.64
CA PHE A 123 -6.87 10.86 -7.35
C PHE A 123 -7.49 12.22 -7.69
N VAL A 124 -6.92 13.29 -7.18
CA VAL A 124 -7.28 14.68 -7.53
C VAL A 124 -6.45 15.12 -8.73
N SER A 125 -7.05 15.86 -9.66
CA SER A 125 -6.36 16.37 -10.85
C SER A 125 -6.81 17.78 -11.19
N PHE A 126 -5.88 18.66 -11.55
CA PHE A 126 -6.15 20.04 -11.99
C PHE A 126 -6.39 20.19 -13.51
N ARG A 127 -6.62 19.08 -14.22
CA ARG A 127 -6.79 19.09 -15.70
C ARG A 127 -8.07 19.78 -16.20
N ALA A 128 -8.99 20.12 -15.30
CA ALA A 128 -10.30 20.67 -15.61
C ALA A 128 -10.43 22.18 -15.34
N GLU A 129 -9.30 22.89 -15.14
CA GLU A 129 -9.24 24.30 -14.68
C GLU A 129 -9.61 24.51 -13.20
N ASN A 130 -9.97 23.43 -12.51
CA ASN A 130 -10.16 23.27 -11.08
C ASN A 130 -9.77 21.84 -10.68
N GLU A 131 -9.69 21.58 -9.39
CA GLU A 131 -9.49 20.25 -8.82
C GLU A 131 -10.74 19.39 -8.98
N GLU A 132 -10.58 18.24 -9.62
CA GLU A 132 -11.65 17.28 -9.80
C GLU A 132 -11.15 15.86 -9.48
N ILE A 133 -12.06 14.96 -9.15
CA ILE A 133 -11.75 13.56 -8.86
C ILE A 133 -11.68 12.75 -10.15
N TYR A 134 -10.50 12.19 -10.41
CA TYR A 134 -10.24 11.30 -11.52
C TYR A 134 -10.03 9.86 -11.04
N VAL A 135 -10.20 8.92 -11.95
CA VAL A 135 -9.86 7.50 -11.74
C VAL A 135 -9.03 6.96 -12.88
N VAL A 136 -7.99 6.19 -12.57
CA VAL A 136 -7.16 5.47 -13.54
C VAL A 136 -7.10 3.99 -13.21
N ASN A 137 -6.93 3.15 -14.23
CA ASN A 137 -6.66 1.72 -14.03
C ASN A 137 -5.27 1.55 -13.39
N ALA A 138 -5.14 0.69 -12.38
CA ALA A 138 -3.89 0.45 -11.67
C ALA A 138 -2.78 -0.17 -12.55
N LYS A 139 -3.13 -0.70 -13.73
CA LYS A 139 -2.18 -1.15 -14.75
C LYS A 139 -1.78 -0.03 -15.73
N GLY A 140 -2.36 1.17 -15.60
CA GLY A 140 -2.22 2.30 -16.51
C GLY A 140 -3.35 2.35 -17.55
N GLY A 141 -3.36 3.42 -18.34
CA GLY A 141 -4.40 3.73 -19.30
C GLY A 141 -4.84 5.19 -19.15
N ASN A 142 -5.89 5.59 -19.87
CA ASN A 142 -6.39 6.95 -19.82
C ASN A 142 -7.20 7.17 -18.54
N PRO A 143 -6.87 8.18 -17.72
CA PRO A 143 -7.71 8.56 -16.59
C PRO A 143 -9.08 9.09 -17.04
N LYS A 144 -10.10 8.85 -16.20
CA LYS A 144 -11.47 9.32 -16.40
C LYS A 144 -11.85 10.30 -15.30
N ASN A 145 -12.36 11.47 -15.67
CA ASN A 145 -12.93 12.43 -14.73
C ASN A 145 -14.31 11.93 -14.19
N LEU A 146 -14.50 11.95 -12.88
CA LEU A 146 -15.72 11.53 -12.19
C LEU A 146 -16.58 12.69 -11.68
N THR A 147 -15.97 13.79 -11.29
CA THR A 147 -16.66 15.01 -10.85
C THR A 147 -16.50 16.10 -11.91
N LYS A 148 -17.53 16.92 -12.12
CA LYS A 148 -17.51 17.96 -13.16
C LYS A 148 -18.37 19.13 -12.73
N ASN A 149 -17.75 20.10 -12.08
CA ASN A 149 -18.44 21.28 -11.60
C ASN A 149 -17.49 22.49 -11.57
N ARG A 150 -17.89 23.57 -10.88
CA ARG A 150 -17.15 24.83 -10.84
C ARG A 150 -16.38 25.03 -9.53
N HIS A 151 -16.36 24.00 -8.69
CA HIS A 151 -15.73 24.00 -7.38
C HIS A 151 -14.73 22.87 -7.29
N ASP A 152 -13.85 22.99 -6.31
CA ASP A 152 -12.77 22.04 -6.14
C ASP A 152 -13.24 20.81 -5.35
N ASP A 153 -12.92 19.62 -5.86
CA ASP A 153 -13.20 18.34 -5.21
C ASP A 153 -11.89 17.64 -4.80
N TYR A 154 -11.76 17.32 -3.51
CA TYR A 154 -10.53 16.82 -2.91
C TYR A 154 -10.69 15.48 -2.18
N SER A 155 -9.54 14.88 -1.83
CA SER A 155 -9.41 13.78 -0.85
C SER A 155 -10.31 12.56 -1.13
N PRO A 156 -10.22 11.95 -2.33
CA PRO A 156 -11.04 10.80 -2.65
C PRO A 156 -10.70 9.61 -1.75
N SER A 157 -11.72 8.89 -1.30
CA SER A 157 -11.58 7.60 -0.63
C SER A 157 -12.62 6.63 -1.18
N TRP A 158 -12.26 5.35 -1.22
CA TRP A 158 -13.19 4.30 -1.59
C TRP A 158 -13.84 3.71 -0.34
N SER A 159 -15.15 3.44 -0.42
CA SER A 159 -15.82 2.58 0.55
C SER A 159 -15.18 1.18 0.55
N PRO A 160 -15.13 0.46 1.68
CA PRO A 160 -14.51 -0.87 1.76
C PRO A 160 -15.11 -1.90 0.78
N ASP A 161 -16.39 -1.76 0.42
CA ASP A 161 -17.10 -2.62 -0.54
C ASP A 161 -17.05 -2.09 -1.98
N GLY A 162 -16.52 -0.89 -2.19
CA GLY A 162 -16.37 -0.24 -3.48
C GLY A 162 -17.70 0.15 -4.14
N LYS A 163 -18.78 0.22 -3.35
CA LYS A 163 -20.13 0.65 -3.78
C LYS A 163 -20.55 1.93 -3.08
#